data_AF-A0A2H0S4T6-F1
#
_entry.id   AF-A0A2H0S4T6-F1
#
_cell.length_a   1.000
_cell.length_b   1.000
_cell.length_c   1.000
_cell.angle_alpha   90.00
_cell.angle_beta   90.00
_cell.angle_gamma   90.00
#
_symmetry.space_group_name_H-M   'P 1'
#
loop_
_entity.id
_entity.type
_entity.pdbx_description
1 polymer ?
#
loop_
_entity_poly.entity_id
_entity_poly.type
_entity_poly.pdbx_seq_one_letter_code
_entity_poly.pdbx_strand_id
1 'polypeptide(L)'
;MSNNASKNAERAVVTFTLLYLLIASLFSWRLQNWEFVFYVFVVLIIGLMVMNIHKRVQFSTGILWCLSGWGLMHMLGGLISIPETWSHDGDHLVLYSFWLIPDYLKYDHIIHGYGFGVGTWACWQALSPIVVGTKEYISEIIIAVLAANGLGALNEIIEFFATLVIPSTNVGGYVNTGWDLVSNLVGSMAAAFIIWFGKPIDIDLTKRS
;
A
#
# COMPACT_ATOMS: atom_id res chain seq x y z
N MET A 1 -6.14 -6.97 27.72
CA MET A 1 -6.56 -5.55 27.85
C MET A 1 -5.62 -4.62 27.06
N SER A 2 -6.06 -4.03 25.95
CA SER A 2 -5.23 -3.07 25.19
C SER A 2 -4.91 -1.82 26.01
N ASN A 3 -3.61 -1.55 26.25
CA ASN A 3 -3.10 -0.33 26.86
C ASN A 3 -3.74 0.92 26.22
N ASN A 4 -4.16 1.89 27.04
CA ASN A 4 -4.79 3.15 26.57
C ASN A 4 -3.91 3.90 25.57
N ALA A 5 -2.58 3.81 25.70
CA ALA A 5 -1.64 4.38 24.74
C ALA A 5 -1.79 3.79 23.31
N SER A 6 -1.99 2.47 23.19
CA SER A 6 -2.21 1.78 21.90
C SER A 6 -3.48 2.26 21.22
N LYS A 7 -4.58 2.39 21.99
CA LYS A 7 -5.87 2.87 21.47
C LYS A 7 -5.79 4.32 21.00
N ASN A 8 -5.07 5.16 21.72
CA ASN A 8 -4.87 6.55 21.32
C ASN A 8 -4.05 6.66 20.04
N ALA A 9 -3.00 5.83 19.90
CA ALA A 9 -2.19 5.80 18.69
C ALA A 9 -2.97 5.28 17.47
N GLU A 10 -3.78 4.24 17.63
CA GLU A 10 -4.68 3.74 16.57
C GLU A 10 -5.71 4.80 16.14
N ARG A 11 -6.29 5.53 17.10
CA ARG A 11 -7.18 6.66 16.80
C ARG A 11 -6.45 7.75 16.01
N ALA A 12 -5.20 8.05 16.37
CA ALA A 12 -4.39 9.02 15.64
C ALA A 12 -4.18 8.62 14.17
N VAL A 13 -3.89 7.33 13.90
CA VAL A 13 -3.78 6.82 12.52
C VAL A 13 -5.08 7.02 11.75
N VAL A 14 -6.22 6.67 12.35
CA VAL A 14 -7.53 6.81 11.70
C VAL A 14 -7.85 8.28 11.43
N THR A 15 -7.66 9.17 12.41
CA THR A 15 -7.89 10.61 12.23
C THR A 15 -6.98 11.17 11.14
N PHE A 16 -5.70 10.84 11.15
CA PHE A 16 -4.75 11.25 10.12
C PHE A 16 -5.18 10.78 8.72
N THR A 17 -5.58 9.51 8.62
CA THR A 17 -6.06 8.90 7.37
C THR A 17 -7.29 9.60 6.82
N LEU A 18 -8.31 9.81 7.66
CA LEU A 18 -9.54 10.47 7.26
C LEU A 18 -9.31 11.93 6.86
N LEU A 19 -8.39 12.63 7.52
CA LEU A 19 -8.07 14.02 7.19
C LEU A 19 -7.45 14.13 5.79
N TYR A 20 -6.42 13.33 5.48
CA TYR A 20 -5.81 13.43 4.15
C TYR A 20 -6.76 12.91 3.06
N LEU A 21 -7.59 11.89 3.33
CA LEU A 21 -8.58 11.40 2.35
C LEU A 21 -9.67 12.43 2.09
N LEU A 22 -10.11 13.17 3.11
CA LEU A 22 -11.05 14.28 2.93
C LEU A 22 -10.43 15.38 2.05
N ILE A 23 -9.19 15.79 2.34
CA ILE A 23 -8.47 16.78 1.54
C ILE A 23 -8.34 16.28 0.10
N ALA A 24 -7.84 15.06 -0.10
CA ALA A 24 -7.70 14.45 -1.41
C ALA A 24 -9.04 14.42 -2.17
N SER A 25 -10.13 14.01 -1.52
CA SER A 25 -11.47 13.98 -2.12
C SER A 25 -11.91 15.36 -2.60
N LEU A 26 -11.74 16.39 -1.76
CA LEU A 26 -12.15 17.77 -2.07
C LEU A 26 -11.35 18.35 -3.24
N PHE A 27 -10.03 18.13 -3.27
CA PHE A 27 -9.16 18.58 -4.36
C PHE A 27 -9.51 17.88 -5.67
N SER A 28 -9.67 16.56 -5.64
CA SER A 28 -9.96 15.76 -6.84
C SER A 28 -11.29 16.11 -7.47
N TRP A 29 -12.31 16.31 -6.63
CA TRP A 29 -13.62 16.78 -7.08
C TRP A 29 -13.53 18.17 -7.70
N ARG A 30 -12.80 19.09 -7.06
CA ARG A 30 -12.64 20.46 -7.55
C ARG A 30 -11.87 20.53 -8.88
N LEU A 31 -10.88 19.66 -9.06
CA LEU A 31 -10.08 19.55 -10.28
C LEU A 31 -10.76 18.70 -11.37
N GLN A 32 -11.95 18.13 -11.09
CA GLN A 32 -12.66 17.19 -11.96
C GLN A 32 -11.80 15.99 -12.40
N ASN A 33 -10.88 15.55 -11.54
CA ASN A 33 -10.05 14.39 -11.77
C ASN A 33 -10.83 13.12 -11.37
N TRP A 34 -11.67 12.62 -12.30
CA TRP A 34 -12.55 11.48 -12.06
C TRP A 34 -11.80 10.16 -11.85
N GLU A 35 -10.67 9.97 -12.53
CA GLU A 35 -9.74 8.87 -12.30
C GLU A 35 -9.32 8.84 -10.83
N PHE A 36 -8.93 9.98 -10.29
CA PHE A 36 -8.46 10.03 -8.92
C PHE A 36 -9.60 9.95 -7.90
N VAL A 37 -10.80 10.45 -8.20
CA VAL A 37 -12.00 10.19 -7.37
C VAL A 37 -12.28 8.70 -7.24
N PHE A 38 -12.13 7.94 -8.33
CA PHE A 38 -12.24 6.47 -8.30
C PHE A 38 -11.18 5.84 -7.38
N TYR A 39 -9.92 6.29 -7.45
CA TYR A 39 -8.87 5.78 -6.56
C TYR A 39 -9.10 6.12 -5.08
N VAL A 40 -9.57 7.32 -4.75
CA VAL A 40 -9.96 7.66 -3.37
C VAL A 40 -11.03 6.70 -2.85
N PHE A 41 -12.02 6.38 -3.69
CA PHE A 41 -13.07 5.41 -3.35
C PHE A 41 -12.51 4.00 -3.10
N VAL A 42 -11.58 3.53 -3.94
CA VAL A 42 -10.88 2.24 -3.75
C VAL A 42 -10.13 2.23 -2.41
N VAL A 43 -9.37 3.29 -2.11
CA VAL A 43 -8.60 3.39 -0.86
C VAL A 43 -9.52 3.41 0.36
N LEU A 44 -10.70 4.04 0.28
CA LEU A 44 -11.71 3.99 1.34
C LEU A 44 -12.19 2.56 1.60
N ILE A 45 -12.51 1.80 0.54
CA ILE A 45 -12.93 0.40 0.66
C ILE A 45 -11.82 -0.44 1.30
N ILE A 46 -10.59 -0.32 0.81
CA ILE A 46 -9.43 -1.03 1.36
C ILE A 46 -9.22 -0.65 2.83
N GLY A 47 -9.34 0.63 3.18
CA GLY A 47 -9.25 1.11 4.57
C GLY A 47 -10.31 0.47 5.48
N LEU A 48 -11.56 0.36 5.02
CA LEU A 48 -12.62 -0.35 5.74
C LEU A 48 -12.29 -1.84 5.92
N MET A 49 -11.74 -2.50 4.89
CA MET A 49 -11.32 -3.90 4.96
C MET A 49 -10.17 -4.08 5.96
N VAL A 50 -9.14 -3.22 5.92
CA VAL A 50 -8.03 -3.22 6.88
C VAL A 50 -8.54 -3.05 8.31
N MET A 51 -9.47 -2.12 8.55
CA MET A 51 -10.08 -1.95 9.88
C MET A 51 -10.85 -3.20 10.34
N ASN A 52 -11.54 -3.90 9.43
CA ASN A 52 -12.23 -5.15 9.76
C ASN A 52 -11.23 -6.27 10.10
N ILE A 53 -10.16 -6.42 9.30
CA ILE A 53 -9.10 -7.40 9.55
C ILE A 53 -8.38 -7.08 10.87
N HIS A 54 -8.07 -5.81 11.14
CA HIS A 54 -7.41 -5.36 12.36
C HIS A 54 -8.16 -5.77 13.63
N LYS A 55 -9.50 -5.75 13.62
CA LYS A 55 -10.32 -6.23 14.76
C LYS A 55 -10.04 -7.69 15.13
N ARG A 56 -9.57 -8.50 14.18
CA ARG A 56 -9.27 -9.94 14.37
C ARG A 56 -7.79 -10.22 14.53
N VAL A 57 -6.96 -9.60 13.68
CA VAL A 57 -5.51 -9.84 13.64
C VAL A 57 -4.79 -9.08 14.74
N GLN A 58 -5.28 -7.88 15.09
CA GLN A 58 -4.64 -6.92 16.01
C GLN A 58 -3.26 -6.51 15.50
N PHE A 59 -3.22 -5.88 14.32
CA PHE A 59 -1.98 -5.37 13.73
C PHE A 59 -1.25 -4.44 14.69
N SER A 60 0.08 -4.47 14.64
CA SER A 60 0.90 -3.47 15.33
C SER A 60 0.55 -2.06 14.83
N THR A 61 0.56 -1.07 15.73
CA THR A 61 0.32 0.33 15.36
C THR A 61 1.31 0.82 14.29
N GLY A 62 2.55 0.31 14.28
CA GLY A 62 3.54 0.62 13.25
C GLY A 62 3.06 0.25 11.84
N ILE A 63 2.48 -0.94 11.66
CA ILE A 63 1.91 -1.35 10.37
C ILE A 63 0.72 -0.49 9.98
N LEU A 64 -0.13 -0.08 10.92
CA LEU A 64 -1.23 0.83 10.63
C LEU A 64 -0.72 2.19 10.13
N TRP A 65 0.36 2.72 10.73
CA TRP A 65 1.03 3.93 10.22
C TRP A 65 1.64 3.71 8.84
N CYS A 66 2.30 2.57 8.58
CA CYS A 66 2.86 2.27 7.26
C CYS A 66 1.77 2.15 6.19
N LEU A 67 0.65 1.49 6.47
CA LEU A 67 -0.49 1.39 5.56
C LEU A 67 -1.13 2.76 5.31
N SER A 68 -1.25 3.59 6.35
CA SER A 68 -1.73 4.98 6.21
C SER A 68 -0.76 5.84 5.39
N GLY A 69 0.55 5.69 5.62
CA GLY A 69 1.59 6.34 4.83
C GLY A 69 1.58 5.91 3.37
N TRP A 70 1.34 4.62 3.10
CA TRP A 70 1.16 4.12 1.74
C TRP A 70 -0.02 4.80 1.05
N GLY A 71 -1.18 4.85 1.71
CA GLY A 71 -2.37 5.54 1.21
C GLY A 71 -2.11 7.03 0.96
N LEU A 72 -1.41 7.72 1.87
CA LEU A 72 -1.02 9.12 1.68
C LEU A 72 -0.14 9.30 0.44
N MET A 73 0.90 8.48 0.28
CA MET A 73 1.79 8.56 -0.89
C MET A 73 1.05 8.29 -2.19
N HIS A 74 0.06 7.39 -2.18
CA HIS A 74 -0.86 7.24 -3.31
C HIS A 74 -1.63 8.51 -3.60
N MET A 75 -2.13 9.18 -2.55
CA MET A 75 -2.89 10.41 -2.75
C MET A 75 -2.03 11.55 -3.31
N LEU A 76 -0.80 11.67 -2.80
CA LEU A 76 0.16 12.67 -3.30
C LEU A 76 0.56 12.38 -4.75
N GLY A 77 0.73 11.10 -5.10
CA GLY A 77 1.07 10.62 -6.44
C GLY A 77 0.16 11.18 -7.55
N GLY A 78 -1.15 11.18 -7.32
CA GLY A 78 -2.12 11.63 -8.33
C GLY A 78 -2.56 13.10 -8.20
N LEU A 79 -2.19 13.79 -7.12
CA LEU A 79 -2.60 15.17 -6.87
C LEU A 79 -1.50 16.21 -7.02
N ILE A 80 -0.25 15.84 -6.76
CA ILE A 80 0.88 16.76 -6.92
C ILE A 80 1.25 16.81 -8.39
N SER A 81 1.09 17.99 -8.99
CA SER A 81 1.60 18.25 -10.33
C SER A 81 3.12 18.37 -10.33
N ILE A 82 3.75 17.87 -11.40
CA ILE A 82 5.19 18.01 -11.63
C ILE A 82 5.49 19.04 -12.73
N PRO A 83 6.67 19.68 -12.74
CA PRO A 83 7.06 20.59 -13.81
C PRO A 83 7.18 19.86 -15.17
N GLU A 84 6.76 20.52 -16.25
CA GLU A 84 6.91 20.01 -17.65
C GLU A 84 8.36 19.67 -18.03
N THR A 85 9.33 20.32 -17.38
CA THR A 85 10.77 20.11 -17.63
C THR A 85 11.30 18.81 -17.04
N TRP A 86 10.56 18.15 -16.16
CA TRP A 86 10.96 16.89 -15.55
C TRP A 86 10.66 15.73 -16.51
N SER A 87 11.45 14.66 -16.42
CA SER A 87 11.17 13.44 -17.18
C SER A 87 9.88 12.81 -16.66
N HIS A 88 8.91 12.57 -17.55
CA HIS A 88 7.60 12.03 -17.20
C HIS A 88 7.06 11.06 -18.27
N ASP A 89 6.16 10.19 -17.84
CA ASP A 89 5.47 9.19 -18.66
C ASP A 89 4.05 9.66 -19.01
N GLY A 90 3.68 9.57 -20.29
CA GLY A 90 2.37 10.01 -20.77
C GLY A 90 2.12 11.52 -20.68
N ASP A 91 0.86 11.93 -20.86
CA ASP A 91 0.49 13.34 -21.02
C ASP A 91 0.11 14.03 -19.69
N HIS A 92 -0.08 13.27 -18.61
CA HIS A 92 -0.51 13.86 -17.34
C HIS A 92 0.69 14.15 -16.45
N LEU A 93 0.83 15.41 -16.07
CA LEU A 93 1.97 15.90 -15.30
C LEU A 93 1.69 15.79 -13.80
N VAL A 94 1.60 14.56 -13.30
CA VAL A 94 1.42 14.26 -11.87
C VAL A 94 2.60 13.46 -11.34
N LEU A 95 2.76 13.40 -10.02
CA LEU A 95 3.89 12.71 -9.40
C LEU A 95 3.97 11.22 -9.82
N TYR A 96 2.87 10.57 -10.16
CA TYR A 96 2.87 9.21 -10.72
C TYR A 96 3.55 9.08 -12.08
N SER A 97 3.48 10.09 -12.95
CA SER A 97 4.17 10.06 -14.23
C SER A 97 5.66 10.35 -14.08
N PHE A 98 6.12 10.82 -12.93
CA PHE A 98 7.52 11.23 -12.74
C PHE A 98 8.51 10.06 -12.83
N TRP A 99 9.48 10.18 -13.74
CA TRP A 99 10.66 9.32 -13.82
C TRP A 99 11.78 9.84 -12.92
N LEU A 100 12.12 9.09 -11.87
CA LEU A 100 13.32 9.31 -11.06
C LEU A 100 14.57 8.94 -11.85
N ILE A 101 14.48 7.84 -12.61
CA ILE A 101 15.48 7.44 -13.60
C ILE A 101 14.72 7.28 -14.93
N PRO A 102 14.99 8.13 -15.94
CA PRO A 102 14.27 8.12 -17.22
C PRO A 102 14.14 6.71 -17.78
N ASP A 103 12.91 6.29 -18.12
CA ASP A 103 12.56 4.99 -18.71
C ASP A 103 12.85 3.74 -17.86
N TYR A 104 13.36 3.88 -16.63
CA TYR A 104 13.70 2.75 -15.76
C TYR A 104 12.98 2.75 -14.41
N LEU A 105 12.80 3.92 -13.79
CA LEU A 105 12.26 4.01 -12.43
C LEU A 105 11.28 5.18 -12.27
N LYS A 106 9.98 4.88 -12.18
CA LYS A 106 8.93 5.85 -11.86
C LYS A 106 8.78 5.99 -10.35
N TYR A 107 8.18 7.11 -9.93
CA TYR A 107 7.66 7.25 -8.58
C TYR A 107 6.69 6.11 -8.23
N ASP A 108 5.87 5.70 -9.20
CA ASP A 108 4.93 4.59 -9.10
C ASP A 108 5.58 3.30 -8.60
N HIS A 109 6.68 2.90 -9.23
CA HIS A 109 7.47 1.72 -8.87
C HIS A 109 7.95 1.77 -7.41
N ILE A 110 8.30 2.96 -6.89
CA ILE A 110 8.70 3.13 -5.48
C ILE A 110 7.52 2.92 -4.55
N ILE A 111 6.34 3.44 -4.91
CA ILE A 111 5.13 3.32 -4.11
C ILE A 111 4.62 1.88 -4.10
N HIS A 112 4.71 1.18 -5.23
CA HIS A 112 4.49 -0.25 -5.34
C HIS A 112 5.45 -1.05 -4.44
N GLY A 113 6.75 -0.82 -4.57
CA GLY A 113 7.74 -1.48 -3.73
C GLY A 113 7.52 -1.26 -2.22
N TYR A 114 7.28 -0.02 -1.81
CA TYR A 114 6.94 0.30 -0.42
C TYR A 114 5.64 -0.41 0.00
N GLY A 115 4.59 -0.27 -0.79
CA GLY A 115 3.26 -0.76 -0.53
C GLY A 115 3.18 -2.26 -0.31
N PHE A 116 3.73 -3.03 -1.24
CA PHE A 116 3.71 -4.50 -1.15
C PHE A 116 4.79 -5.05 -0.22
N GLY A 117 5.82 -4.27 0.11
CA GLY A 117 6.66 -4.52 1.28
C GLY A 117 5.85 -4.44 2.59
N VAL A 118 5.10 -3.36 2.79
CA VAL A 118 4.19 -3.20 3.95
C VAL A 118 3.09 -4.28 3.93
N GLY A 119 2.55 -4.60 2.75
CA GLY A 119 1.59 -5.67 2.53
C GLY A 119 2.14 -7.04 2.96
N THR A 120 3.40 -7.33 2.64
CA THR A 120 4.08 -8.55 3.10
C THR A 120 4.15 -8.61 4.62
N TRP A 121 4.51 -7.51 5.26
CA TRP A 121 4.57 -7.46 6.72
C TRP A 121 3.18 -7.59 7.37
N ALA A 122 2.15 -6.97 6.79
CA ALA A 122 0.77 -7.14 7.23
C ALA A 122 0.29 -8.59 7.06
N CYS A 123 0.55 -9.22 5.91
CA CYS A 123 0.24 -10.62 5.67
C CYS A 123 0.97 -11.54 6.66
N TRP A 124 2.24 -11.28 6.96
CA TRP A 124 2.99 -12.03 7.95
C TRP A 124 2.37 -11.91 9.35
N GLN A 125 1.99 -10.70 9.81
CA GLN A 125 1.29 -10.53 11.10
C GLN A 125 -0.07 -11.25 11.15
N ALA A 126 -0.74 -11.41 10.01
CA ALA A 126 -1.98 -12.17 9.93
C ALA A 126 -1.76 -13.69 9.93
N LEU A 127 -0.64 -14.17 9.37
CA LEU A 127 -0.32 -15.59 9.21
C LEU A 127 0.41 -16.19 10.42
N SER A 128 1.30 -15.43 11.06
CA SER A 128 2.15 -15.92 12.16
C SER A 128 1.39 -16.54 13.35
N PRO A 129 0.14 -16.15 13.68
CA PRO A 129 -0.60 -16.81 14.75
C PRO A 129 -1.30 -18.12 14.31
N ILE A 130 -1.31 -18.44 13.01
CA ILE A 130 -2.06 -19.56 12.42
C ILE A 130 -1.12 -20.70 12.02
N VAL A 131 0.08 -20.38 11.57
CA VAL A 131 1.08 -21.37 11.18
C VAL A 131 1.72 -21.91 12.47
N VAL A 132 1.54 -23.21 12.72
CA VAL A 132 2.07 -23.93 13.89
C VAL A 132 3.00 -25.04 13.37
N GLY A 133 4.27 -25.05 13.76
CA GLY A 133 5.28 -26.00 13.27
C GLY A 133 6.54 -26.03 14.13
N THR A 134 7.55 -26.83 13.80
CA THR A 134 8.76 -26.98 14.65
C THR A 134 10.02 -26.36 14.05
N LYS A 135 9.88 -25.62 12.92
CA LYS A 135 10.95 -24.88 12.20
C LYS A 135 10.39 -23.63 11.48
N GLU A 136 9.69 -22.77 12.24
CA GLU A 136 8.53 -21.97 11.83
C GLU A 136 8.76 -20.72 10.95
N TYR A 137 9.96 -20.18 10.84
CA TYR A 137 10.07 -18.78 10.37
C TYR A 137 10.02 -18.59 8.83
N ILE A 138 10.58 -19.51 8.05
CA ILE A 138 10.78 -19.27 6.60
C ILE A 138 9.51 -19.48 5.77
N SER A 139 8.72 -20.50 6.11
CA SER A 139 7.49 -20.84 5.36
C SER A 139 6.45 -19.74 5.47
N GLU A 140 6.31 -19.15 6.65
CA GLU A 140 5.39 -18.03 6.90
C GLU A 140 5.76 -16.80 6.07
N ILE A 141 7.06 -16.47 6.02
CA ILE A 141 7.56 -15.34 5.24
C ILE A 141 7.34 -15.58 3.74
N ILE A 142 7.60 -16.80 3.24
CA ILE A 142 7.35 -17.14 1.85
C ILE A 142 5.86 -16.99 1.51
N ILE A 143 4.97 -17.50 2.36
CA ILE A 143 3.52 -17.35 2.15
C ILE A 143 3.11 -15.88 2.20
N ALA A 144 3.68 -15.09 3.10
CA ALA A 144 3.41 -13.65 3.19
C ALA A 144 3.86 -12.90 1.92
N VAL A 145 5.03 -13.24 1.35
CA VAL A 145 5.51 -12.68 0.07
C VAL A 145 4.55 -13.04 -1.06
N LEU A 146 4.16 -14.31 -1.17
CA LEU A 146 3.21 -14.74 -2.20
C LEU A 146 1.85 -14.05 -2.05
N ALA A 147 1.35 -13.91 -0.81
CA ALA A 147 0.11 -13.21 -0.53
C ALA A 147 0.20 -11.73 -0.93
N ALA A 148 1.29 -11.04 -0.59
CA ALA A 148 1.49 -9.65 -0.97
C ALA A 148 1.58 -9.44 -2.49
N ASN A 149 2.26 -10.33 -3.21
CA ASN A 149 2.27 -10.27 -4.68
C ASN A 149 0.90 -10.58 -5.28
N GLY A 150 0.09 -11.43 -4.64
CA GLY A 150 -1.32 -11.63 -4.99
C GLY A 150 -2.18 -10.38 -4.77
N LEU A 151 -1.94 -9.63 -3.69
CA LEU A 151 -2.53 -8.31 -3.48
C LEU A 151 -2.06 -7.32 -4.56
N GLY A 152 -0.80 -7.42 -4.99
CA GLY A 152 -0.23 -6.67 -6.12
C GLY A 152 -0.97 -6.94 -7.41
N ALA A 153 -1.13 -8.20 -7.78
CA ALA A 153 -1.92 -8.58 -8.94
C ALA A 153 -3.38 -8.10 -8.85
N LEU A 154 -3.98 -8.09 -7.65
CA LEU A 154 -5.31 -7.51 -7.46
C LEU A 154 -5.33 -6.00 -7.69
N ASN A 155 -4.28 -5.28 -7.30
CA ASN A 155 -4.13 -3.85 -7.61
C ASN A 155 -4.10 -3.63 -9.13
N GLU A 156 -3.30 -4.40 -9.87
CA GLU A 156 -3.25 -4.34 -11.34
C GLU A 156 -4.62 -4.62 -11.99
N ILE A 157 -5.41 -5.53 -11.41
CA ILE A 157 -6.78 -5.80 -11.89
C ILE A 157 -7.69 -4.59 -11.68
N ILE A 158 -7.55 -3.86 -10.56
CA ILE A 158 -8.31 -2.65 -10.29
C ILE A 158 -7.92 -1.55 -11.28
N GLU A 159 -6.63 -1.39 -11.57
CA GLU A 159 -6.12 -0.43 -12.54
C GLU A 159 -6.56 -0.77 -13.95
N PHE A 160 -6.46 -2.05 -14.34
CA PHE A 160 -7.00 -2.51 -15.61
C PHE A 160 -8.50 -2.20 -15.72
N PHE A 161 -9.28 -2.43 -14.67
CA PHE A 161 -10.69 -2.05 -14.66
C PHE A 161 -10.88 -0.53 -14.84
N ALA A 162 -10.06 0.30 -14.21
CA ALA A 162 -10.10 1.75 -14.40
C ALA A 162 -9.89 2.14 -15.87
N THR A 163 -8.96 1.48 -16.58
CA THR A 163 -8.72 1.71 -18.02
C THR A 163 -9.93 1.38 -18.91
N LEU A 164 -10.82 0.48 -18.46
CA LEU A 164 -12.03 0.10 -19.20
C LEU A 164 -13.18 1.08 -19.01
N VAL A 165 -13.23 1.78 -17.87
CA VAL A 165 -14.37 2.63 -17.48
C VAL A 165 -14.07 4.12 -17.51
N ILE A 166 -12.79 4.52 -17.49
CA ILE A 166 -12.33 5.91 -17.48
C ILE A 166 -11.46 6.14 -18.72
N PRO A 167 -11.80 7.09 -19.60
CA PRO A 167 -10.96 7.42 -20.74
C PRO A 167 -9.61 8.00 -20.30
N SER A 168 -8.53 7.61 -20.97
CA SER A 168 -7.19 8.22 -20.84
C SER A 168 -6.60 8.21 -19.42
N THR A 169 -6.59 7.04 -18.79
CA THR A 169 -5.92 6.81 -17.49
C THR A 169 -4.39 6.88 -17.57
N ASN A 170 -3.74 7.15 -16.45
CA ASN A 170 -2.27 7.19 -16.33
C ASN A 170 -1.59 5.86 -16.01
N VAL A 171 -2.41 4.83 -15.78
CA VAL A 171 -1.94 3.52 -15.33
C VAL A 171 -2.30 2.43 -16.34
N GLY A 172 -1.71 1.25 -16.13
CA GLY A 172 -1.96 0.06 -16.91
C GLY A 172 -1.15 0.00 -18.21
N GLY A 173 -1.51 -0.97 -19.05
CA GLY A 173 -0.67 -1.36 -20.19
C GLY A 173 0.41 -2.36 -19.80
N TYR A 174 0.81 -3.19 -20.76
CA TYR A 174 1.63 -4.38 -20.49
C TYR A 174 2.96 -4.06 -19.79
N VAL A 175 3.64 -3.00 -20.22
CA VAL A 175 4.97 -2.66 -19.70
C VAL A 175 4.87 -2.04 -18.30
N ASN A 176 3.91 -1.13 -18.05
CA ASN A 176 3.70 -0.53 -16.72
C ASN A 176 3.37 -1.64 -15.71
N THR A 177 2.30 -2.40 -15.97
CA THR A 177 1.90 -3.53 -15.12
C THR A 177 3.02 -4.55 -14.90
N GLY A 178 3.84 -4.82 -15.93
CA GLY A 178 5.01 -5.68 -15.77
C GLY A 178 6.03 -5.14 -14.76
N TRP A 179 6.35 -3.85 -14.85
CA TRP A 179 7.27 -3.19 -13.91
C TRP A 179 6.69 -2.99 -12.53
N ASP A 180 5.38 -2.77 -12.43
CA ASP A 180 4.66 -2.70 -11.16
C ASP A 180 4.76 -4.03 -10.42
N LEU A 181 4.50 -5.14 -11.10
CA LEU A 181 4.67 -6.48 -10.53
C LEU A 181 6.12 -6.78 -10.11
N VAL A 182 7.12 -6.33 -10.89
CA VAL A 182 8.53 -6.44 -10.49
C VAL A 182 8.80 -5.63 -9.23
N SER A 183 8.27 -4.41 -9.15
CA SER A 183 8.41 -3.53 -7.98
C SER A 183 7.75 -4.13 -6.74
N ASN A 184 6.56 -4.73 -6.90
CA ASN A 184 5.85 -5.47 -5.86
C ASN A 184 6.71 -6.62 -5.32
N LEU A 185 7.36 -7.37 -6.22
CA LEU A 185 8.25 -8.47 -5.85
C LEU A 185 9.49 -7.98 -5.11
N VAL A 186 10.15 -6.92 -5.59
CA VAL A 186 11.33 -6.34 -4.92
C VAL A 186 10.97 -5.84 -3.51
N GLY A 187 9.85 -5.12 -3.39
CA GLY A 187 9.33 -4.63 -2.11
C GLY A 187 9.02 -5.73 -1.12
N SER A 188 8.29 -6.76 -1.57
CA SER A 188 7.96 -7.92 -0.75
C SER A 188 9.19 -8.73 -0.32
N MET A 189 10.17 -8.91 -1.20
CA MET A 189 11.46 -9.52 -0.85
C MET A 189 12.27 -8.71 0.15
N ALA A 190 12.28 -7.38 0.04
CA ALA A 190 12.94 -6.51 1.01
C ALA A 190 12.29 -6.62 2.39
N ALA A 191 10.95 -6.64 2.46
CA ALA A 191 10.23 -6.87 3.70
C ALA A 191 10.52 -8.27 4.28
N ALA A 192 10.55 -9.31 3.44
CA ALA A 192 10.92 -10.65 3.86
C ALA A 192 12.33 -10.70 4.46
N PHE A 193 13.30 -10.01 3.86
CA PHE A 193 14.66 -9.89 4.39
C PHE A 193 14.68 -9.18 5.75
N ILE A 194 13.94 -8.07 5.88
CA ILE A 194 13.81 -7.33 7.15
C ILE A 194 13.18 -8.20 8.24
N ILE A 195 12.14 -8.97 7.91
CA ILE A 195 11.49 -9.88 8.86
C ILE A 195 12.48 -11.00 9.25
N TRP A 196 13.15 -11.62 8.27
CA TRP A 196 14.10 -12.71 8.48
C TRP A 196 15.26 -12.36 9.42
N PHE A 197 15.87 -11.17 9.24
CA PHE A 197 17.04 -10.74 10.00
C PHE A 197 16.73 -9.78 11.15
N GLY A 198 15.58 -9.14 11.12
CA GLY A 198 15.09 -8.32 12.23
C GLY A 198 14.80 -9.21 13.43
N LYS A 199 15.26 -8.81 14.62
CA LYS A 199 14.66 -9.37 15.84
C LYS A 199 13.15 -9.12 15.74
N PRO A 200 12.28 -10.14 15.90
CA PRO A 200 10.85 -9.92 15.83
C PRO A 200 10.52 -8.75 16.76
N ILE A 201 9.87 -7.72 16.21
CA ILE A 201 9.18 -6.73 17.05
C ILE A 201 8.31 -7.58 17.97
N ASP A 202 8.48 -7.48 19.29
CA ASP A 202 7.67 -8.23 20.25
C ASP A 202 6.20 -7.95 19.93
N ILE A 203 5.59 -8.87 19.18
CA ILE A 203 4.16 -8.88 19.00
C ILE A 203 3.67 -9.34 20.35
N ASP A 204 3.01 -8.45 21.07
CA ASP A 204 2.44 -8.76 22.36
C ASP A 204 1.32 -9.80 22.19
N LEU A 205 1.72 -11.07 22.14
CA LEU A 205 0.83 -12.22 22.06
C LEU A 205 -0.03 -12.35 23.33
N THR A 206 0.32 -11.64 24.42
CA THR A 206 -0.42 -11.63 25.68
C THR A 206 -1.68 -10.76 25.65
N LYS A 207 -1.87 -9.93 24.60
CA LYS A 207 -3.13 -9.19 24.38
C LYS A 207 -4.34 -10.08 24.10
N ARG A 208 -4.17 -11.41 23.96
CA ARG A 208 -5.22 -12.37 23.60
C ARG A 208 -5.87 -13.12 24.78
N SER A 209 -5.80 -12.59 26.01
CA SER A 209 -6.66 -13.01 27.13
C SER A 209 -7.74 -11.98 27.43
#